data_AF-A0A8T3LQW1-F1
#
_entry.id   AF-A0A8T3LQW1-F1
#
_cell.length_a   1.000
_cell.length_b   1.000
_cell.length_c   1.000
_cell.angle_alpha   90.00
_cell.angle_beta   90.00
_cell.angle_gamma   90.00
#
_symmetry.space_group_name_H-M   'P 1'
#
loop_
_entity.id
_entity.type
_entity.pdbx_description
1 polymer ?
#
loop_
_entity_poly.entity_id
_entity_poly.type
_entity_poly.pdbx_seq_one_letter_code
_entity_poly.pdbx_strand_id
1 'polypeptide(L)'
;MAATRTATVTWTGALASGSGTVSAGTSELFTDLPVSWASRTESAEGRTSPEELLAAAHASCFSMALSGALARAGTPPDHVHVSATVTFDKVGDAWTITRSELDVIGTVPGMDEAAFDAAAQDA
;
A
#
# COMPACT_ATOMS: atom_id res chain seq x y z
N MET A 1 -24.27 3.61 3.89
CA MET A 1 -23.74 2.63 4.87
C MET A 1 -22.24 2.75 4.88
N ALA A 2 -21.59 2.77 6.06
CA ALA A 2 -20.14 2.84 6.14
C ALA A 2 -19.53 1.42 6.11
N ALA A 3 -18.42 1.25 5.39
CA ALA A 3 -17.63 0.03 5.44
C ALA A 3 -16.54 0.19 6.51
N THR A 4 -16.61 -0.62 7.57
CA THR A 4 -15.61 -0.61 8.66
C THR A 4 -14.63 -1.77 8.48
N ARG A 5 -13.33 -1.49 8.59
CA ARG A 5 -12.24 -2.48 8.57
C ARG A 5 -11.34 -2.28 9.78
N THR A 6 -10.81 -3.37 10.33
CA THR A 6 -10.05 -3.36 11.59
C THR A 6 -8.77 -4.17 11.44
N ALA A 7 -7.75 -3.77 12.20
CA ALA A 7 -6.52 -4.51 12.45
C ALA A 7 -6.10 -4.24 13.90
N THR A 8 -5.38 -5.17 14.51
CA THR A 8 -4.87 -5.04 15.88
C THR A 8 -3.37 -5.21 15.90
N VAL A 9 -2.70 -4.48 16.79
CA VAL A 9 -1.26 -4.57 17.02
C VAL A 9 -1.03 -4.74 18.51
N THR A 10 -0.21 -5.72 18.89
CA THR A 10 0.32 -5.85 20.25
C THR A 10 1.79 -5.53 20.23
N TRP A 11 2.28 -4.68 21.14
CA TRP A 11 3.70 -4.33 21.27
C TRP A 11 4.19 -4.56 22.69
N THR A 12 5.38 -5.13 22.84
CA THR A 12 6.02 -5.38 24.14
C THR A 12 7.43 -4.80 24.16
N GLY A 13 7.75 -4.03 25.22
CA GLY A 13 9.09 -3.50 25.48
C GLY A 13 9.37 -2.11 24.87
N ALA A 14 10.59 -1.62 25.10
CA ALA A 14 11.05 -0.34 24.56
C ALA A 14 11.26 -0.39 23.04
N LEU A 15 11.18 0.74 22.33
CA LEU A 15 11.20 0.76 20.85
C LEU A 15 12.38 0.00 20.23
N ALA A 16 13.61 0.25 20.69
CA ALA A 16 14.82 -0.31 20.09
C ALA A 16 15.02 -1.81 20.33
N SER A 17 14.48 -2.35 21.43
CA SER A 17 14.65 -3.77 21.82
C SER A 17 13.34 -4.55 21.86
N GLY A 18 12.23 -3.89 21.57
CA GLY A 18 10.88 -4.42 21.64
C GLY A 18 10.46 -5.05 20.33
N SER A 19 9.31 -5.69 20.39
CA SER A 19 8.71 -6.34 19.24
C SER A 19 7.20 -6.30 19.37
N GLY A 20 6.52 -6.44 18.25
CA GLY A 20 5.09 -6.58 18.21
C GLY A 20 4.62 -7.60 17.20
N THR A 21 3.31 -7.81 17.21
CA THR A 21 2.60 -8.59 16.20
C THR A 21 1.42 -7.80 15.67
N VAL A 22 1.12 -7.95 14.37
CA VAL A 22 -0.01 -7.32 13.70
C VAL A 22 -0.95 -8.38 13.11
N SER A 23 -2.25 -8.16 13.27
CA SER A 23 -3.32 -9.07 12.82
C SER A 23 -4.42 -8.31 12.07
N ALA A 24 -4.88 -8.86 10.95
CA ALA A 24 -6.03 -8.34 10.22
C ALA A 24 -7.32 -8.75 10.94
N GLY A 25 -8.09 -7.78 11.44
CA GLY A 25 -9.31 -8.05 12.22
C GLY A 25 -10.56 -8.27 11.38
N THR A 26 -10.56 -7.88 10.09
CA THR A 26 -11.73 -8.08 9.21
C THR A 26 -11.57 -9.22 8.22
N SER A 27 -10.41 -9.35 7.59
CA SER A 27 -10.16 -10.45 6.64
C SER A 27 -9.63 -11.70 7.32
N GLU A 28 -9.05 -11.57 8.52
CA GLU A 28 -8.35 -12.64 9.24
C GLU A 28 -7.26 -13.34 8.41
N LEU A 29 -6.84 -12.71 7.30
CA LEU A 29 -5.92 -13.29 6.32
C LEU A 29 -4.49 -13.44 6.88
N PHE A 30 -4.11 -12.53 7.77
CA PHE A 30 -2.84 -12.60 8.46
C PHE A 30 -3.06 -12.37 9.95
N THR A 31 -2.40 -13.19 10.75
CA THR A 31 -2.52 -13.21 12.20
C THR A 31 -1.13 -13.30 12.80
N ASP A 32 -0.89 -12.46 13.78
CA ASP A 32 0.34 -12.36 14.56
C ASP A 32 1.62 -12.25 13.71
N LEU A 33 1.56 -11.49 12.61
CA LEU A 33 2.76 -11.22 11.81
C LEU A 33 3.76 -10.39 12.63
N PRO A 34 5.02 -10.81 12.73
CA PRO A 34 6.00 -10.14 13.56
C PRO A 34 6.40 -8.79 12.96
N VAL A 35 6.48 -7.77 13.82
CA VAL A 35 7.00 -6.43 13.49
C VAL A 35 8.02 -6.01 14.56
N SER A 36 9.08 -5.32 14.15
CA SER A 36 10.03 -4.73 15.08
C SER A 36 10.55 -3.39 14.56
N TRP A 37 11.22 -2.63 15.42
CA TRP A 37 11.87 -1.40 14.99
C TRP A 37 13.02 -1.67 14.01
N ALA A 38 13.80 -2.72 14.27
CA ALA A 38 14.88 -3.14 13.39
C ALA A 38 14.36 -3.53 12.00
N SER A 39 13.30 -4.36 11.91
CA SER A 39 12.75 -4.76 10.60
C SER A 39 12.11 -3.60 9.83
N ARG A 40 11.78 -2.50 10.53
CA ARG A 40 11.21 -1.30 9.93
C ARG A 40 12.26 -0.31 9.40
N THR A 41 13.43 -0.25 10.05
CA THR A 41 14.45 0.78 9.75
C THR A 41 15.75 0.22 9.17
N GLU A 42 15.93 -1.10 9.23
CA GLU A 42 17.06 -1.83 8.69
C GLU A 42 16.56 -2.84 7.64
N SER A 43 17.28 -3.95 7.44
CA SER A 43 16.81 -5.04 6.59
C SER A 43 15.52 -5.64 7.13
N ALA A 44 14.52 -5.81 6.26
CA ALA A 44 13.21 -6.37 6.65
C ALA A 44 13.30 -7.82 7.14
N GLU A 45 14.31 -8.58 6.69
CA GLU A 45 14.49 -10.02 7.01
C GLU A 45 13.20 -10.85 6.84
N GLY A 46 12.38 -10.50 5.82
CA GLY A 46 11.10 -11.16 5.54
C GLY A 46 9.98 -10.87 6.53
N ARG A 47 10.15 -9.91 7.46
CA ARG A 47 9.09 -9.41 8.34
C ARG A 47 8.36 -8.25 7.69
N THR A 48 7.09 -8.11 8.03
CA THR A 48 6.27 -7.02 7.52
C THR A 48 6.61 -5.70 8.22
N SER A 49 6.08 -4.60 7.68
CA SER A 49 6.21 -3.26 8.22
C SER A 49 4.93 -2.45 8.02
N PRO A 50 4.70 -1.38 8.80
CA PRO A 50 3.62 -0.44 8.51
C PRO A 50 3.67 0.09 7.07
N GLU A 51 4.87 0.30 6.53
CA GLU A 51 5.10 0.81 5.18
C GLU A 51 4.65 -0.19 4.10
N GLU A 52 4.92 -1.49 4.28
CA GLU A 52 4.43 -2.54 3.36
C GLU A 52 2.90 -2.61 3.38
N LEU A 53 2.28 -2.50 4.56
CA LEU A 53 0.83 -2.50 4.68
C LEU A 53 0.20 -1.25 4.03
N LEU A 54 0.84 -0.09 4.15
CA LEU A 54 0.44 1.14 3.47
C LEU A 54 0.60 1.03 1.95
N ALA A 55 1.70 0.43 1.47
CA ALA A 55 1.91 0.17 0.06
C ALA A 55 0.79 -0.73 -0.50
N ALA A 56 0.47 -1.83 0.18
CA ALA A 56 -0.62 -2.72 -0.22
C ALA A 56 -1.97 -1.99 -0.27
N ALA A 57 -2.27 -1.17 0.73
CA ALA A 57 -3.50 -0.38 0.77
C ALA A 57 -3.56 0.64 -0.39
N HIS A 58 -2.47 1.36 -0.64
CA HIS A 58 -2.42 2.40 -1.67
C HIS A 58 -2.53 1.80 -3.07
N ALA A 59 -1.74 0.77 -3.40
CA ALA A 59 -1.82 0.08 -4.68
C ALA A 59 -3.22 -0.48 -4.95
N SER A 60 -3.84 -1.09 -3.94
CA SER A 60 -5.20 -1.64 -4.05
C SER A 60 -6.24 -0.54 -4.30
N CYS A 61 -6.15 0.57 -3.55
CA CYS A 61 -7.07 1.68 -3.68
C CYS A 61 -6.98 2.34 -5.06
N PHE A 62 -5.75 2.66 -5.50
CA PHE A 62 -5.50 3.27 -6.79
C PHE A 62 -5.96 2.36 -7.95
N SER A 63 -5.68 1.06 -7.89
CA SER A 63 -6.13 0.09 -8.90
C SER A 63 -7.67 0.13 -9.08
N MET A 64 -8.41 0.19 -7.97
CA MET A 64 -9.89 0.28 -8.01
C MET A 64 -10.36 1.63 -8.56
N ALA A 65 -9.70 2.74 -8.17
CA ALA A 65 -10.04 4.07 -8.63
C ALA A 65 -9.84 4.20 -10.15
N LEU A 66 -8.65 3.82 -10.65
CA LEU A 66 -8.29 3.86 -12.06
C LEU A 66 -9.23 2.97 -12.89
N SER A 67 -9.45 1.72 -12.48
CA SER A 67 -10.37 0.82 -13.17
C SER A 67 -11.78 1.41 -13.25
N GLY A 68 -12.26 2.02 -12.17
CA GLY A 68 -13.56 2.71 -12.14
C GLY A 68 -13.61 3.93 -13.07
N ALA A 69 -12.54 4.72 -13.15
CA ALA A 69 -12.45 5.89 -14.01
C ALA A 69 -12.48 5.50 -15.49
N LEU A 70 -11.63 4.54 -15.88
CA LEU A 70 -11.55 3.99 -17.23
C LEU A 70 -12.89 3.38 -17.69
N ALA A 71 -13.57 2.63 -16.81
CA ALA A 71 -14.88 2.08 -17.12
C ALA A 71 -15.95 3.16 -17.34
N ARG A 72 -15.94 4.24 -16.54
CA ARG A 72 -16.86 5.39 -16.73
C ARG A 72 -16.59 6.15 -18.04
N ALA A 73 -15.35 6.15 -18.51
CA ALA A 73 -14.96 6.73 -19.79
C ALA A 73 -15.32 5.83 -21.01
N GLY A 74 -15.86 4.63 -20.77
CA GLY A 74 -16.27 3.70 -21.84
C GLY A 74 -15.16 2.76 -22.33
N THR A 75 -13.99 2.77 -21.69
CA THR A 75 -12.83 1.94 -22.02
C THR A 75 -12.39 1.15 -20.78
N PRO A 76 -13.20 0.20 -20.29
CA PRO A 76 -12.83 -0.59 -19.12
C PRO A 76 -11.50 -1.34 -19.39
N PRO A 77 -10.59 -1.40 -18.41
CA PRO A 77 -9.34 -2.12 -18.59
C PRO A 77 -9.58 -3.63 -18.59
N ASP A 78 -8.85 -4.36 -19.44
CA ASP A 78 -8.74 -5.82 -19.32
C ASP A 78 -7.87 -6.19 -18.11
N HIS A 79 -6.86 -5.37 -17.83
CA HIS A 79 -5.90 -5.59 -16.76
C HIS A 79 -5.30 -4.27 -16.26
N VAL A 80 -5.13 -4.15 -14.94
CA VAL A 80 -4.35 -3.11 -14.28
C VAL A 80 -3.52 -3.79 -13.20
N HIS A 81 -2.21 -3.58 -13.25
CA HIS A 81 -1.25 -4.02 -12.24
C HIS A 81 -0.56 -2.80 -11.67
N VAL A 82 -0.62 -2.66 -10.35
CA VAL A 82 -0.05 -1.53 -9.62
C VAL A 82 0.83 -2.05 -8.52
N SER A 83 2.09 -1.63 -8.50
CA SER A 83 2.97 -1.76 -7.35
C SER A 83 3.12 -0.41 -6.67
N ALA A 84 3.12 -0.40 -5.34
CA ALA A 84 3.42 0.79 -4.56
C ALA A 84 4.75 0.62 -3.83
N THR A 85 5.59 1.64 -3.90
CA THR A 85 6.81 1.75 -3.11
C THR A 85 6.67 2.87 -2.11
N VAL A 86 6.67 2.54 -0.81
CA VAL A 86 6.59 3.51 0.28
C VAL A 86 7.98 3.73 0.86
N THR A 87 8.45 4.97 0.85
CA THR A 87 9.75 5.35 1.42
C THR A 87 9.54 5.92 2.82
N PHE A 88 10.20 5.31 3.80
CA PHE A 88 10.26 5.76 5.17
C PHE A 88 11.69 6.11 5.53
N ASP A 89 11.93 7.37 5.87
CA ASP A 89 13.26 7.92 6.03
C ASP A 89 13.31 8.91 7.21
N LYS A 90 14.52 9.21 7.67
CA LYS A 90 14.78 10.16 8.73
C LYS A 90 14.96 11.57 8.15
N VAL A 91 13.96 12.42 8.36
CA VAL A 91 13.99 13.83 7.97
C VAL A 91 14.31 14.67 9.21
N GLY A 92 15.55 15.13 9.30
CA GLY A 92 16.06 15.78 10.51
C GLY A 92 16.08 14.79 11.68
N ASP A 93 15.31 15.08 12.73
CA ASP A 93 15.21 14.23 13.92
C ASP A 93 13.98 13.32 13.92
N ALA A 94 13.12 13.39 12.89
CA ALA A 94 11.86 12.65 12.82
C ALA A 94 11.87 11.59 11.72
N TRP A 95 11.34 10.42 12.05
CA TRP A 95 11.05 9.38 11.06
C TRP A 95 9.75 9.69 10.33
N THR A 96 9.79 9.69 9.01
CA THR A 96 8.74 10.23 8.15
C THR A 96 8.53 9.33 6.94
N ILE A 97 7.28 9.06 6.57
CA ILE A 97 6.96 8.53 5.25
C ILE A 97 7.08 9.69 4.26
N THR A 98 8.14 9.71 3.48
CA THR A 98 8.49 10.83 2.59
C THR A 98 7.91 10.67 1.20
N ARG A 99 7.62 9.44 0.79
CA ARG A 99 7.17 9.13 -0.56
C ARG A 99 6.25 7.90 -0.59
N SER A 100 5.27 7.93 -1.47
CA SER A 100 4.58 6.75 -1.96
C SER A 100 4.51 6.84 -3.48
N GLU A 101 5.32 6.02 -4.15
CA GLU A 101 5.39 5.94 -5.61
C GLU A 101 4.54 4.77 -6.10
N LEU A 102 3.85 4.96 -7.21
CA LEU A 102 3.06 3.92 -7.87
C LEU A 102 3.66 3.65 -9.25
N ASP A 103 3.94 2.38 -9.54
CA ASP A 103 4.22 1.92 -10.91
C ASP A 103 2.97 1.21 -11.43
N VAL A 104 2.49 1.65 -12.59
CA VAL A 104 1.19 1.24 -13.13
C VAL A 104 1.38 0.65 -14.52
N ILE A 105 0.88 -0.58 -14.71
CA ILE A 105 0.86 -1.26 -16.00
C ILE A 105 -0.59 -1.60 -16.33
N GLY A 106 -1.11 -1.06 -17.44
CA GLY A 106 -2.48 -1.27 -17.87
C GLY A 106 -2.58 -1.87 -19.27
N THR A 107 -3.60 -2.71 -19.48
CA THR A 107 -4.08 -3.13 -20.79
C THR A 107 -5.50 -2.62 -20.97
N VAL A 108 -5.69 -1.64 -21.84
CA VAL A 108 -6.98 -0.97 -22.06
C VAL A 108 -7.32 -0.93 -23.55
N PRO A 109 -8.17 -1.85 -24.04
CA PRO A 109 -8.53 -1.88 -25.45
C PRO A 109 -9.17 -0.56 -25.92
N GLY A 110 -8.69 -0.04 -27.05
CA GLY A 110 -9.23 1.19 -27.66
C GLY A 110 -8.78 2.50 -27.00
N MET A 111 -7.80 2.45 -26.10
CA MET A 111 -7.19 3.61 -25.46
C MET A 111 -5.71 3.73 -25.88
N ASP A 112 -5.24 4.97 -26.02
CA ASP A 112 -3.82 5.27 -26.24
C ASP A 112 -3.10 5.59 -24.91
N GLU A 113 -1.77 5.63 -24.95
CA GLU A 113 -0.92 5.86 -23.79
C GLU A 113 -1.18 7.21 -23.12
N ALA A 114 -1.34 8.28 -23.91
CA ALA A 114 -1.56 9.62 -23.37
C ALA A 114 -2.89 9.73 -22.61
N ALA A 115 -3.96 9.13 -23.12
CA ALA A 115 -5.24 9.07 -22.43
C ALA A 115 -5.18 8.18 -21.18
N PHE A 116 -4.42 7.09 -21.22
CA PHE A 116 -4.20 6.23 -20.05
C PHE A 116 -3.43 6.97 -18.94
N ASP A 117 -2.36 7.67 -19.29
CA ASP A 117 -1.57 8.46 -18.35
C ASP A 117 -2.41 9.56 -17.68
N ALA A 118 -3.23 10.26 -18.47
CA ALA A 118 -4.15 11.27 -17.93
C ALA A 118 -5.15 10.64 -16.96
N ALA A 119 -5.75 9.50 -17.32
CA ALA A 119 -6.67 8.78 -16.43
C ALA A 119 -5.99 8.28 -15.15
N ALA A 120 -4.72 7.86 -15.23
CA ALA A 120 -3.93 7.45 -14.08
C ALA A 120 -3.58 8.63 -13.15
N GLN A 121 -3.32 9.82 -13.69
CA GLN A 121 -3.05 11.01 -12.88
C GLN A 121 -4.29 11.57 -12.18
N ASP A 122 -5.47 11.38 -12.76
CA ASP A 122 -6.75 11.83 -12.20
C ASP A 122 -7.35 10.84 -11.16
N ALA A 123 -6.87 9.60 -11.13
CA ALA A 123 -7.38 8.51 -10.27
C ALA A 123 -6.87 8.59 -8.82
#